data_AF-B4IN88-F1
#
_entry.id   AF-B4IN88-F1
#
_cell.length_a   1.000
_cell.length_b   1.000
_cell.length_c   1.000
_cell.angle_alpha   90.00
_cell.angle_beta   90.00
_cell.angle_gamma   90.00
#
_symmetry.space_group_name_H-M   'P 1'
#
loop_
_entity.id
_entity.type
_entity.pdbx_description
1 polymer ?
#
loop_
_entity_poly.entity_id
_entity_poly.type
_entity_poly.pdbx_seq_one_letter_code
_entity_poly.pdbx_strand_id
1 'polypeptide(L)'
;METAMDVVCVMDTAVGDHLDDRQCALEEIKQAVQSAGANFQRVQFERLDFGETNVLETFYNADVAIIDLSILTQQRPLSYHYGVRESFGMKENILTYNDIDSKQTLSLKLSCANYLFLSYKRNAETNSCHLTSQPNSGNNSKEPNAEGRVPTLQWRLKRKLQDVEIQSK
;
A
#
# COMPACT_ATOMS: atom_id res chain seq x y z
N MET A 1 -21.16 -1.28 -19.68
CA MET A 1 -20.46 -0.29 -18.85
C MET A 1 -19.38 -1.08 -18.14
N GLU A 2 -18.13 -0.80 -18.45
CA GLU A 2 -17.00 -1.41 -17.73
C GLU A 2 -16.95 -0.74 -16.34
N THR A 3 -17.02 -1.53 -15.28
CA THR A 3 -16.94 -1.04 -13.90
C THR A 3 -15.48 -0.74 -13.59
N ALA A 4 -15.19 0.45 -13.10
CA ALA A 4 -13.84 0.83 -12.68
C ALA A 4 -13.39 -0.01 -11.48
N MET A 5 -12.11 -0.41 -11.47
CA MET A 5 -11.48 -1.13 -10.36
C MET A 5 -11.68 -0.42 -9.02
N ASP A 6 -12.03 -1.17 -7.97
CA ASP A 6 -12.18 -0.68 -6.61
C ASP A 6 -10.89 -0.90 -5.80
N VAL A 7 -10.30 0.19 -5.31
CA VAL A 7 -9.11 0.17 -4.45
C VAL A 7 -9.48 0.58 -3.04
N VAL A 8 -9.29 -0.33 -2.09
CA VAL A 8 -9.43 -0.04 -0.65
C VAL A 8 -8.08 0.26 -0.02
N CYS A 9 -8.03 1.25 0.86
CA CYS A 9 -6.84 1.59 1.63
C CYS A 9 -7.12 1.55 3.13
N VAL A 10 -6.29 0.81 3.88
CA VAL A 10 -6.22 0.83 5.34
C VAL A 10 -4.92 1.50 5.72
N MET A 11 -5.00 2.76 6.12
CA MET A 11 -3.87 3.52 6.63
C MET A 11 -4.38 4.45 7.72
N ASP A 12 -3.79 4.33 8.89
CA ASP A 12 -4.07 5.23 10.00
C ASP A 12 -3.33 6.55 9.80
N THR A 13 -4.02 7.67 10.00
CA THR A 13 -3.42 9.02 9.96
C THR A 13 -3.88 9.87 11.14
N ALA A 14 -4.38 9.24 12.21
CA ALA A 14 -4.94 9.90 13.39
C ALA A 14 -4.13 9.58 14.66
N VAL A 15 -3.60 8.36 14.77
CA VAL A 15 -2.83 7.92 15.95
C VAL A 15 -1.43 7.45 15.60
N GLY A 16 -0.52 7.50 16.56
CA GLY A 16 0.88 7.06 16.44
C GLY A 16 1.84 8.15 15.96
N ASP A 17 3.14 7.84 15.99
CA ASP A 17 4.19 8.75 15.55
C ASP A 17 4.23 8.91 14.01
N HIS A 18 4.97 9.91 13.52
CA HIS A 18 5.17 10.14 12.07
C HIS A 18 3.86 10.33 11.28
N LEU A 19 2.90 11.08 11.85
CA LEU A 19 1.60 11.34 11.22
C LEU A 19 1.74 12.04 9.87
N ASP A 20 2.59 13.06 9.77
CA ASP A 20 2.75 13.81 8.53
C ASP A 20 3.29 12.93 7.38
N ASP A 21 4.10 11.92 7.70
CA ASP A 21 4.63 10.97 6.73
C ASP A 21 3.51 10.09 6.16
N ARG A 22 2.64 9.56 7.04
CA ARG A 22 1.47 8.76 6.63
C ARG A 22 0.41 9.60 5.94
N GLN A 23 0.22 10.86 6.33
CA GLN A 23 -0.67 11.78 5.62
C GLN A 23 -0.17 12.05 4.20
N CYS A 24 1.13 12.32 4.04
CA CYS A 24 1.75 12.48 2.72
C CYS A 24 1.59 11.21 1.87
N ALA A 25 1.85 10.04 2.44
CA ALA A 25 1.69 8.76 1.75
C ALA A 25 0.23 8.49 1.33
N LEU A 26 -0.73 8.79 2.20
CA LEU A 26 -2.16 8.66 1.89
C LEU A 26 -2.56 9.54 0.70
N GLU A 27 -2.08 10.78 0.63
CA GLU A 27 -2.34 11.66 -0.50
C GLU A 27 -1.69 11.14 -1.79
N GLU A 28 -0.47 10.61 -1.73
CA GLU A 28 0.16 9.96 -2.89
C GLU A 28 -0.59 8.70 -3.35
N ILE A 29 -1.12 7.89 -2.41
CA ILE A 29 -1.95 6.72 -2.71
C ILE A 29 -3.23 7.16 -3.44
N LYS A 30 -3.96 8.15 -2.91
CA LYS A 30 -5.17 8.70 -3.55
C LYS A 30 -4.89 9.17 -4.97
N GLN A 31 -3.82 9.93 -5.16
CA GLN A 31 -3.43 10.43 -6.48
C GLN A 31 -3.06 9.29 -7.45
N ALA A 32 -2.39 8.25 -6.97
CA ALA A 32 -2.06 7.08 -7.78
C ALA A 32 -3.32 6.33 -8.25
N VAL A 33 -4.27 6.11 -7.33
CA VAL A 33 -5.56 5.45 -7.62
C VAL A 33 -6.38 6.26 -8.62
N GLN A 34 -6.52 7.56 -8.38
CA GLN A 34 -7.22 8.47 -9.30
C GLN A 34 -6.56 8.50 -10.69
N SER A 35 -5.23 8.52 -10.74
CA SER A 35 -4.47 8.52 -12.00
C SER A 35 -4.54 7.20 -12.77
N ALA A 36 -4.92 6.11 -12.10
CA ALA A 36 -5.16 4.81 -12.71
C ALA A 36 -6.61 4.65 -13.20
N GLY A 37 -7.49 5.63 -12.93
CA GLY A 37 -8.90 5.56 -13.30
C GLY A 37 -9.74 4.64 -12.38
N ALA A 38 -9.23 4.35 -11.18
CA ALA A 38 -9.85 3.45 -10.22
C ALA A 38 -10.60 4.23 -9.11
N ASN A 39 -11.55 3.56 -8.46
CA ASN A 39 -12.25 4.10 -7.31
C ASN A 39 -11.40 3.97 -6.05
N PHE A 40 -11.40 5.00 -5.20
CA PHE A 40 -10.68 5.00 -3.93
C PHE A 40 -11.64 4.95 -2.75
N GLN A 41 -11.45 3.98 -1.85
CA GLN A 41 -12.14 3.93 -0.56
C GLN A 41 -11.11 3.79 0.57
N ARG A 42 -11.21 4.65 1.59
CA ARG A 42 -10.43 4.51 2.82
C ARG A 42 -11.29 3.90 3.90
N VAL A 43 -10.80 2.83 4.52
CA VAL A 43 -11.42 2.25 5.72
C VAL A 43 -10.55 2.53 6.95
N GLN A 44 -11.20 2.72 8.09
CA GLN A 44 -10.51 2.94 9.38
C GLN A 44 -10.12 1.60 9.97
N PHE A 45 -8.91 1.53 10.53
CA PHE A 45 -8.38 0.31 11.14
C PHE A 45 -9.31 -0.20 12.25
N GLU A 46 -9.77 0.68 13.13
CA GLU A 46 -10.58 0.32 14.30
C GLU A 46 -11.91 -0.30 13.90
N ARG A 47 -12.52 0.20 12.81
CA ARG A 47 -13.80 -0.33 12.30
C ARG A 47 -13.60 -1.68 11.60
N LEU A 48 -12.46 -1.86 10.93
CA LEU A 48 -12.08 -3.13 10.33
C LEU A 48 -11.79 -4.20 11.40
N ASP A 49 -10.99 -3.84 12.40
CA ASP A 49 -10.60 -4.69 13.54
C ASP A 49 -11.81 -5.06 14.41
N PHE A 50 -12.74 -4.11 14.61
CA PHE A 50 -14.01 -4.38 15.27
C PHE A 50 -14.92 -5.35 14.48
N GLY A 51 -14.70 -5.49 13.18
CA GLY A 51 -15.50 -6.35 12.31
C GLY A 51 -16.82 -5.72 11.88
N GLU A 52 -16.85 -4.40 11.67
CA GLU A 52 -18.04 -3.73 11.14
C GLU A 52 -18.37 -4.27 9.74
N THR A 53 -19.59 -4.79 9.55
CA THR A 53 -19.99 -5.55 8.36
C THR A 53 -19.72 -4.82 7.05
N ASN A 54 -20.12 -3.55 6.93
CA ASN A 54 -19.91 -2.78 5.70
C ASN A 54 -18.41 -2.53 5.42
N VAL A 55 -17.60 -2.38 6.47
CA VAL A 55 -16.15 -2.19 6.33
C VAL A 55 -15.46 -3.49 5.92
N LEU A 56 -15.86 -4.61 6.50
CA LEU A 56 -15.40 -5.94 6.08
C LEU A 56 -15.79 -6.24 4.64
N GLU A 57 -17.02 -5.92 4.24
CA GLU A 57 -17.48 -6.10 2.86
C GLU A 57 -16.65 -5.28 1.88
N THR A 58 -16.48 -3.99 2.15
CA THR A 58 -15.60 -3.11 1.35
C THR A 58 -14.17 -3.66 1.28
N PHE A 59 -13.59 -4.05 2.41
CA PHE A 59 -12.19 -4.49 2.44
C PHE A 59 -12.01 -5.84 1.73
N TYR A 60 -12.89 -6.82 2.00
CA TYR A 60 -12.77 -8.17 1.46
C TYR A 60 -13.10 -8.26 -0.03
N ASN A 61 -14.00 -7.40 -0.54
CA ASN A 61 -14.45 -7.47 -1.93
C ASN A 61 -13.78 -6.48 -2.89
N ALA A 62 -13.02 -5.48 -2.40
CA ALA A 62 -12.27 -4.57 -3.29
C ALA A 62 -11.35 -5.35 -4.23
N ASP A 63 -11.06 -4.85 -5.42
CA ASP A 63 -10.13 -5.52 -6.34
C ASP A 63 -8.70 -5.49 -5.78
N VAL A 64 -8.27 -4.32 -5.29
CA VAL A 64 -6.94 -4.11 -4.71
C VAL A 64 -7.05 -3.57 -3.30
N ALA A 65 -6.29 -4.15 -2.37
CA ALA A 65 -6.14 -3.62 -1.01
C ALA A 65 -4.73 -3.05 -0.81
N ILE A 66 -4.64 -1.79 -0.39
CA ILE A 66 -3.40 -1.12 0.04
C ILE A 66 -3.42 -1.04 1.56
N ILE A 67 -2.51 -1.76 2.22
CA ILE A 67 -2.47 -1.90 3.68
C ILE A 67 -1.18 -1.28 4.22
N ASP A 68 -1.30 -0.29 5.10
CA ASP A 68 -0.15 0.29 5.80
C ASP A 68 0.16 -0.48 7.09
N LEU A 69 1.42 -0.92 7.22
CA LEU A 69 1.91 -1.69 8.36
C LEU A 69 2.80 -0.85 9.29
N SER A 70 2.76 0.47 9.17
CA SER A 70 3.67 1.37 9.91
C SER A 70 3.40 1.38 11.41
N ILE A 71 2.19 1.01 11.85
CA ILE A 71 1.84 0.90 13.27
C ILE A 71 1.98 -0.55 13.74
N LEU A 72 2.95 -0.79 14.62
CA LEU A 72 3.28 -2.13 15.13
C LEU A 72 2.07 -2.87 15.74
N THR A 73 1.23 -2.18 16.50
CA THR A 73 0.04 -2.78 17.14
C THR A 73 -1.05 -3.18 16.13
N GLN A 74 -1.05 -2.59 14.94
CA GLN A 74 -2.02 -2.89 13.87
C GLN A 74 -1.54 -4.01 12.94
N GLN A 75 -0.24 -4.33 12.93
CA GLN A 75 0.33 -5.32 12.00
C GLN A 75 -0.33 -6.69 12.09
N ARG A 76 -0.47 -7.27 13.29
CA ARG A 76 -1.05 -8.61 13.46
C ARG A 76 -2.52 -8.68 13.01
N PRO A 77 -3.42 -7.78 13.44
CA PRO A 77 -4.80 -7.80 12.95
C PRO A 77 -4.89 -7.57 11.44
N LEU A 78 -4.10 -6.63 10.89
CA LEU A 78 -4.05 -6.41 9.44
C LEU A 78 -3.56 -7.67 8.70
N SER A 79 -2.57 -8.38 9.24
CA SER A 79 -2.13 -9.68 8.69
C SER A 79 -3.21 -10.73 8.64
N TYR A 80 -4.06 -10.78 9.66
CA TYR A 80 -5.24 -11.62 9.62
C TYR A 80 -6.17 -11.23 8.47
N HIS A 81 -6.52 -9.95 8.35
CA HIS A 81 -7.48 -9.49 7.35
C HIS A 81 -7.00 -9.68 5.90
N TYR A 82 -5.76 -9.32 5.56
CA TYR A 82 -5.28 -9.54 4.19
C TYR A 82 -5.05 -11.04 3.88
N GLY A 83 -4.79 -11.87 4.88
CA GLY A 83 -4.76 -13.33 4.73
C GLY A 83 -6.15 -13.93 4.48
N VAL A 84 -7.19 -13.39 5.13
CA VAL A 84 -8.59 -13.75 4.84
C VAL A 84 -8.94 -13.40 3.39
N ARG A 85 -8.62 -12.18 2.91
CA ARG A 85 -8.80 -11.80 1.49
C ARG A 85 -8.20 -12.82 0.53
N GLU A 86 -6.95 -13.18 0.77
CA GLU A 86 -6.23 -14.15 -0.05
C GLU A 86 -6.91 -15.52 -0.07
N SER A 87 -7.45 -15.97 1.07
CA SER A 87 -8.17 -17.25 1.17
C SER A 87 -9.48 -17.28 0.35
N PHE A 88 -10.09 -16.11 0.09
CA PHE A 88 -11.25 -15.95 -0.79
C PHE A 88 -10.87 -15.67 -2.26
N GLY A 89 -9.57 -15.75 -2.61
CA GLY A 89 -9.09 -15.55 -3.97
C GLY A 89 -8.78 -14.09 -4.34
N MET A 90 -8.92 -13.15 -3.41
CA MET A 90 -8.64 -11.73 -3.61
C MET A 90 -7.15 -11.45 -3.35
N LYS A 91 -6.33 -11.67 -4.39
CA LYS A 91 -4.87 -11.77 -4.27
C LYS A 91 -4.11 -10.44 -4.34
N GLU A 92 -4.73 -9.37 -4.84
CA GLU A 92 -4.07 -8.07 -5.00
C GLU A 92 -3.99 -7.31 -3.66
N ASN A 93 -3.08 -7.75 -2.80
CA ASN A 93 -2.71 -7.08 -1.55
C ASN A 93 -1.35 -6.38 -1.73
N ILE A 94 -1.33 -5.06 -1.52
CA ILE A 94 -0.13 -4.22 -1.54
C ILE A 94 0.14 -3.76 -0.11
N LEU A 95 1.33 -4.06 0.41
CA LEU A 95 1.73 -3.67 1.75
C LEU A 95 2.62 -2.42 1.67
N THR A 96 2.32 -1.42 2.48
CA THR A 96 3.09 -0.17 2.60
C THR A 96 3.67 -0.04 4.00
N TYR A 97 4.82 0.62 4.13
CA TYR A 97 5.49 0.79 5.42
C TYR A 97 6.37 2.05 5.45
N ASN A 98 6.22 2.89 6.47
CA ASN A 98 7.07 4.05 6.68
C ASN A 98 8.44 3.62 7.25
N ASP A 99 9.49 3.82 6.47
CA ASP A 99 10.87 3.42 6.79
C ASP A 99 11.54 4.41 7.75
N ILE A 100 11.28 4.18 9.04
CA ILE A 100 11.90 4.89 10.15
C ILE A 100 13.21 4.20 10.59
N ASP A 101 13.23 2.87 10.60
CA ASP A 101 14.38 2.03 10.95
C ASP A 101 14.58 0.95 9.88
N SER A 102 15.67 1.06 9.12
CA SER A 102 15.96 0.17 7.99
C SER A 102 16.12 -1.30 8.38
N LYS A 103 16.52 -1.61 9.62
CA LYS A 103 16.61 -3.00 10.11
C LYS A 103 15.22 -3.58 10.36
N GLN A 104 14.33 -2.78 10.93
CA GLN A 104 12.93 -3.18 11.14
C GLN A 104 12.21 -3.31 9.81
N THR A 105 12.40 -2.35 8.90
CA THR A 105 11.88 -2.39 7.53
C THR A 105 12.32 -3.66 6.79
N LEU A 106 13.60 -4.01 6.85
CA LEU A 106 14.11 -5.23 6.23
C LEU A 106 13.49 -6.49 6.86
N SER A 107 13.41 -6.54 8.18
CA SER A 107 12.83 -7.69 8.90
C SER A 107 11.36 -7.90 8.53
N LEU A 108 10.58 -6.82 8.49
CA LEU A 108 9.17 -6.87 8.10
C LEU A 108 9.03 -7.27 6.62
N LYS A 109 9.83 -6.68 5.72
CA LYS A 109 9.84 -7.05 4.30
C LYS A 109 10.08 -8.54 4.09
N LEU A 110 11.03 -9.14 4.82
CA LEU A 110 11.31 -10.58 4.75
C LEU A 110 10.14 -11.43 5.25
N SER A 111 9.42 -10.97 6.28
CA SER A 111 8.20 -11.66 6.76
C SER A 111 7.02 -11.58 5.79
N CYS A 112 7.02 -10.57 4.92
CA CYS A 112 5.98 -10.29 3.94
C CYS A 112 6.37 -10.68 2.50
N ALA A 113 7.32 -11.60 2.32
CA ALA A 113 7.96 -11.87 1.03
C ALA A 113 7.02 -12.29 -0.11
N ASN A 114 5.81 -12.76 0.20
CA ASN A 114 4.79 -13.16 -0.78
C ASN A 114 3.95 -11.99 -1.32
N TYR A 115 4.09 -10.79 -0.75
CA TYR A 115 3.29 -9.62 -1.09
C TYR A 115 4.15 -8.55 -1.76
N LEU A 116 3.51 -7.66 -2.53
CA LEU A 116 4.18 -6.44 -2.97
C LEU A 116 4.38 -5.52 -1.76
N PHE A 117 5.58 -5.52 -1.22
CA PHE A 117 5.97 -4.68 -0.09
C PHE A 117 6.68 -3.40 -0.57
N LEU A 118 6.09 -2.25 -0.28
CA LEU A 118 6.54 -0.92 -0.65
C LEU A 118 6.88 -0.12 0.61
N SER A 119 8.15 -0.13 1.02
CA SER A 119 8.59 0.80 2.06
C SER A 119 8.89 2.17 1.47
N TYR A 120 8.49 3.22 2.18
CA TYR A 120 8.66 4.60 1.75
C TYR A 120 9.23 5.46 2.88
N LYS A 121 9.80 6.61 2.51
CA LYS A 121 10.21 7.65 3.46
C LYS A 121 9.81 9.01 2.90
N ARG A 122 9.22 9.85 3.75
CA ARG A 122 8.84 11.21 3.35
C ARG A 122 10.07 12.09 3.20
N ASN A 123 10.15 12.78 2.07
CA ASN A 123 10.99 13.95 1.91
C ASN A 123 10.16 15.18 2.30
N ALA A 124 10.52 15.82 3.40
CA ALA A 124 9.80 16.98 3.94
C ALA A 124 9.93 18.23 3.05
N GLU A 125 11.01 18.38 2.28
CA GLU A 125 11.25 19.56 1.43
C GLU A 125 10.34 19.56 0.21
N THR A 126 10.16 18.39 -0.41
CA THR A 126 9.33 18.20 -1.61
C THR A 126 7.93 17.72 -1.28
N ASN A 127 7.67 17.40 -0.01
CA ASN A 127 6.44 16.78 0.49
C ASN A 127 6.02 15.55 -0.35
N SER A 128 6.99 14.66 -0.62
CA SER A 128 6.81 13.44 -1.42
C SER A 128 7.35 12.21 -0.70
N CYS A 129 6.74 11.04 -0.94
CA CYS A 129 7.13 9.76 -0.36
C CYS A 129 7.99 8.97 -1.34
N HIS A 130 9.26 8.78 -1.01
CA HIS A 130 10.23 8.09 -1.87
C HIS A 130 10.38 6.64 -1.40
N LEU A 131 10.44 5.69 -2.33
CA LEU A 131 10.63 4.28 -1.99
C LEU A 131 12.03 4.04 -1.43
N THR A 132 12.12 3.26 -0.34
CA THR A 132 13.41 2.96 0.31
C THR A 132 13.90 1.53 0.09
N SER A 133 13.00 0.60 -0.22
CA SER A 133 13.37 -0.76 -0.62
C SER A 133 13.15 -0.98 -2.11
N GLN A 134 14.17 -1.49 -2.80
CA GLN A 134 13.97 -2.05 -4.14
C GLN A 134 13.21 -3.37 -4.01
N PRO A 135 12.24 -3.67 -4.90
CA PRO A 135 11.59 -4.98 -4.92
C PRO A 135 12.63 -6.08 -5.10
N ASN A 136 12.38 -7.25 -4.53
CA ASN A 136 13.28 -8.41 -4.62
C ASN A 136 13.64 -8.69 -6.08
N SER A 137 14.82 -8.23 -6.49
CA SER A 137 15.42 -8.57 -7.77
C SER A 137 16.74 -9.26 -7.45
N GLY A 138 16.74 -10.59 -7.58
CA GLY A 138 17.96 -11.39 -7.66
C GLY A 138 18.74 -11.13 -8.95
N ASN A 139 18.63 -9.94 -9.54
CA ASN A 139 19.40 -9.50 -10.69
C ASN A 139 19.48 -7.98 -10.69
N ASN A 140 20.65 -7.48 -11.10
CA ASN A 140 21.02 -6.09 -11.28
C ASN A 140 20.11 -5.32 -12.27
N SER A 141 18.85 -5.06 -11.91
CA SER A 141 18.04 -4.04 -12.54
C SER A 141 17.86 -2.89 -11.57
N LYS A 142 18.85 -1.99 -11.58
CA LYS A 142 18.55 -0.58 -11.33
C LYS A 142 17.46 -0.24 -12.36
N GLU A 143 16.20 -0.10 -11.95
CA GLU A 143 15.29 0.78 -12.69
C GLU A 143 15.49 2.17 -12.09
N PRO A 144 16.49 2.96 -12.55
CA PRO A 144 16.39 4.38 -12.35
C PRO A 144 15.20 4.81 -13.18
N ASN A 145 14.35 5.66 -12.59
CA ASN A 145 13.56 6.57 -13.40
C ASN A 145 14.53 7.27 -14.38
N ALA A 146 14.10 7.66 -15.58
CA ALA A 146 14.96 8.16 -16.67
C ALA A 146 15.89 9.35 -16.32
N GLU A 147 15.79 9.88 -15.09
CA GLU A 147 16.54 10.99 -14.53
C GLU A 147 17.40 10.64 -13.29
N GLY A 148 17.58 9.36 -12.93
CA GLY A 148 18.35 8.97 -11.74
C GLY A 148 17.70 9.30 -10.39
N ARG A 149 16.42 9.71 -10.41
CA ARG A 149 15.62 10.00 -9.20
C ARG A 149 15.05 8.71 -8.60
N VAL A 150 15.04 8.64 -7.27
CA VAL A 150 14.37 7.57 -6.51
C VAL A 150 12.87 7.61 -6.83
N PRO A 151 12.24 6.48 -7.22
CA PRO A 151 10.82 6.44 -7.52
C PRO A 151 9.96 6.82 -6.30
N THR A 152 8.84 7.51 -6.55
CA THR A 152 7.85 7.83 -5.50
C THR A 152 6.87 6.68 -5.28
N LEU A 153 6.22 6.68 -4.12
CA LEU A 153 5.14 5.75 -3.79
C LEU A 153 3.99 5.89 -4.80
N GLN A 154 3.60 7.14 -5.12
CA GLN A 154 2.58 7.44 -6.13
C GLN A 154 2.90 6.78 -7.49
N TRP A 155 4.12 6.96 -8.00
CA TRP A 155 4.51 6.45 -9.31
C TRP A 155 4.45 4.92 -9.36
N ARG A 156 4.96 4.27 -8.30
CA ARG A 156 5.02 2.80 -8.25
C ARG A 156 3.63 2.18 -8.12
N LEU A 157 2.77 2.78 -7.31
CA LEU A 157 1.37 2.35 -7.16
C LEU A 157 0.60 2.54 -8.46
N LYS A 158 0.72 3.70 -9.12
CA LYS A 158 0.06 3.95 -10.41
C LYS A 158 0.36 2.85 -11.42
N ARG A 159 1.65 2.50 -11.60
CA ARG A 159 2.03 1.41 -12.53
C ARG A 159 1.42 0.08 -12.14
N LYS A 160 1.51 -0.30 -10.85
CA LYS A 160 0.93 -1.55 -10.37
C LYS A 160 -0.59 -1.61 -10.60
N LEU A 161 -1.31 -0.52 -10.32
CA LEU A 161 -2.76 -0.45 -10.53
C LEU A 161 -3.13 -0.55 -12.01
N GLN A 162 -2.35 0.10 -12.90
CA GLN A 162 -2.53 -0.06 -14.34
C GLN A 162 -2.28 -1.49 -14.82
N ASP A 163 -1.28 -2.19 -14.25
CA ASP A 163 -1.01 -3.58 -14.58
C ASP A 163 -2.17 -4.50 -14.16
N VAL A 164 -2.79 -4.25 -13.00
CA VAL A 164 -3.96 -5.01 -12.51
C VAL A 164 -5.18 -4.77 -13.40
N GLU A 165 -5.44 -3.53 -13.76
CA GLU A 165 -6.54 -3.16 -14.68
C GLU A 165 -6.41 -3.87 -16.03
N ILE A 166 -5.19 -4.00 -16.57
CA ILE A 166 -4.94 -4.71 -17.83
C ILE A 166 -5.16 -6.22 -17.69
N GLN A 167 -4.76 -6.83 -16.56
CA GLN A 167 -4.89 -8.28 -16.32
C GLN A 167 -6.33 -8.72 -16.06
N SER A 168 -7.20 -7.78 -15.67
CA SER A 168 -8.61 -8.05 -15.33
C SER A 168 -9.53 -8.01 -16.55
N LYS A 169 -9.01 -7.64 -17.72
CA LYS A 169 -9.71 -7.60 -19.03
C LYS A 169 -9.39 -8.82 -19.87
#